data_AF-A0A3A4VBK2-F1
#
_entry.id   AF-A0A3A4VBK2-F1
#
_cell.length_a   1.000
_cell.length_b   1.000
_cell.length_c   1.000
_cell.angle_alpha   90.00
_cell.angle_beta   90.00
_cell.angle_gamma   90.00
#
_symmetry.space_group_name_H-M   'P 1'
#
loop_
_entity.id
_entity.type
_entity.pdbx_description
1 polymer ?
#
loop_
_entity_poly.entity_id
_entity_poly.type
_entity_poly.pdbx_seq_one_letter_code
_entity_poly.pdbx_strand_id
1 'polypeptide(L)'
;MKRKNGQEVKTKRDKAIYFLYLLILFLLLSNFFTYFLKSTPSKTTEDEFKFLNPARKFVRQEDLIVNFQPLRDYLNDKYEADPNVSVYFEYLPTGSNIAISKDAEFYPASLLKVPISMAVGKKIEKGEWKWTNELVLMSTDKDVKFGNLYKKPVGSTFTIEELARNSLADSDNTAHFILLRNLEMTDVNDVYEHIGLKGFMDTDGSISAT
;
A
#
# COMPACT_ATOMS: atom_id res chain seq x y z
N MET A 1 -91.08 -14.14 25.51
CA MET A 1 -90.36 -14.09 24.22
C MET A 1 -88.87 -13.77 24.46
N LYS A 2 -88.04 -14.77 24.81
CA LYS A 2 -86.61 -14.61 25.14
C LYS A 2 -85.77 -15.69 24.42
N ARG A 3 -85.47 -15.50 23.13
CA ARG A 3 -84.52 -16.33 22.34
C ARG A 3 -83.84 -15.54 21.19
N LYS A 4 -83.42 -14.28 21.40
CA LYS A 4 -82.68 -13.49 20.37
C LYS A 4 -81.20 -13.21 20.69
N ASN A 5 -80.77 -13.23 21.96
CA ASN A 5 -79.39 -12.87 22.33
C ASN A 5 -78.31 -13.92 22.00
N GLY A 6 -78.68 -15.20 21.84
CA GLY A 6 -77.68 -16.27 21.62
C GLY A 6 -77.12 -16.33 20.19
N GLN A 7 -77.93 -15.99 19.19
CA GLN A 7 -77.50 -16.00 17.79
C GLN A 7 -76.58 -14.81 17.47
N GLU A 8 -76.90 -13.61 17.96
CA GLU A 8 -76.14 -12.38 17.67
C GLU A 8 -74.74 -12.39 18.30
N VAL A 9 -74.59 -12.97 19.49
CA VAL A 9 -73.29 -13.18 20.16
C VAL A 9 -72.44 -14.21 19.40
N LYS A 10 -73.07 -15.27 18.86
CA LYS A 10 -72.38 -16.27 18.05
C LYS A 10 -71.86 -15.67 16.73
N THR A 11 -72.67 -14.87 16.04
CA THR A 11 -72.26 -14.20 14.79
C THR A 11 -71.13 -13.19 14.99
N LYS A 12 -71.10 -12.46 16.12
CA LYS A 12 -69.98 -11.57 16.46
C LYS A 12 -68.69 -12.35 16.74
N ARG A 13 -68.80 -13.48 17.44
CA ARG A 13 -67.65 -14.37 17.72
C ARG A 13 -67.10 -15.00 16.44
N ASP A 14 -67.97 -15.43 15.53
CA ASP A 14 -67.58 -15.99 14.24
C ASP A 14 -66.87 -14.94 13.37
N LYS A 15 -67.39 -13.70 13.32
CA LYS A 15 -66.71 -12.58 12.63
C LYS A 15 -65.33 -12.26 13.23
N ALA A 16 -65.18 -12.32 14.55
CA ALA A 16 -63.90 -12.12 15.22
C ALA A 16 -62.89 -13.24 14.88
N ILE A 17 -63.36 -14.48 14.76
CA ILE A 17 -62.55 -15.62 14.33
C ILE A 17 -62.08 -15.46 12.87
N TYR A 18 -62.98 -15.07 11.96
CA TYR A 18 -62.60 -14.78 10.56
C TYR A 18 -61.59 -13.63 10.45
N PHE A 19 -61.76 -12.58 11.27
CA PHE A 19 -60.79 -11.48 11.32
C PHE A 19 -59.41 -11.94 11.81
N LEU A 20 -59.37 -12.83 12.81
CA LEU A 20 -58.12 -13.41 13.31
C LEU A 20 -57.41 -14.25 12.24
N TYR A 21 -58.14 -15.06 11.49
CA TYR A 21 -57.56 -15.83 10.37
C TYR A 21 -57.01 -14.93 9.26
N LEU A 22 -57.72 -13.84 8.93
CA LEU A 22 -57.24 -12.84 7.96
C LEU A 22 -55.97 -12.13 8.44
N LEU A 23 -55.89 -11.79 9.73
CA LEU A 23 -54.71 -11.17 10.32
C LEU A 23 -53.50 -12.11 10.28
N ILE A 24 -53.68 -13.38 10.63
CA ILE A 24 -52.62 -14.40 10.58
C ILE A 24 -52.15 -14.61 9.14
N LEU A 25 -53.08 -14.69 8.19
CA LEU A 25 -52.74 -14.83 6.77
C LEU A 25 -51.95 -13.62 6.25
N PHE A 26 -52.35 -12.41 6.64
CA PHE A 26 -51.64 -11.19 6.29
C PHE A 26 -50.22 -11.17 6.90
N LEU A 27 -50.05 -11.60 8.15
CA LEU A 27 -48.73 -11.69 8.79
C LEU A 27 -47.82 -12.71 8.11
N LEU A 28 -48.37 -13.87 7.71
CA LEU A 28 -47.63 -14.89 6.96
C LEU A 28 -47.25 -14.41 5.55
N LEU A 29 -48.17 -13.76 4.85
CA LEU A 29 -47.91 -13.16 3.54
C LEU A 29 -46.89 -12.04 3.62
N SER A 30 -46.94 -11.20 4.66
CA SER A 30 -45.95 -10.14 4.86
C SER A 30 -44.55 -10.70 5.12
N ASN A 31 -44.42 -11.77 5.90
CA ASN A 31 -43.15 -12.45 6.14
C ASN A 31 -42.63 -13.17 4.89
N PHE A 32 -43.52 -13.80 4.13
CA PHE A 32 -43.14 -14.42 2.87
C PHE A 32 -42.69 -13.37 1.84
N PHE A 33 -43.40 -12.24 1.78
CA PHE A 33 -43.07 -11.13 0.89
C PHE A 33 -41.75 -10.47 1.28
N THR A 34 -41.45 -10.26 2.57
CA THR A 34 -40.14 -9.74 3.00
C THR A 34 -39.01 -10.74 2.77
N TYR A 35 -39.26 -12.04 2.89
CA TYR A 35 -38.30 -13.07 2.54
C TYR A 35 -38.01 -13.08 1.03
N PHE A 36 -39.03 -12.89 0.20
CA PHE A 36 -38.90 -12.86 -1.27
C PHE A 36 -38.38 -11.51 -1.80
N LEU A 37 -38.64 -10.40 -1.10
CA LEU A 37 -38.03 -9.08 -1.35
C LEU A 37 -36.63 -8.95 -0.78
N LYS A 38 -36.09 -9.97 -0.09
CA LYS A 38 -34.68 -10.00 0.29
C LYS A 38 -33.88 -10.18 -1.00
N SER A 39 -33.61 -9.03 -1.62
CA SER A 39 -32.90 -8.81 -2.85
C SER A 39 -31.68 -9.71 -2.94
N THR A 40 -31.50 -10.31 -4.12
CA THR A 40 -30.25 -10.91 -4.59
C THR A 40 -29.06 -10.12 -4.07
N PRO A 41 -28.00 -10.76 -3.53
CA PRO A 41 -26.84 -10.04 -3.03
C PRO A 41 -26.31 -9.14 -4.15
N SER A 42 -26.32 -7.84 -3.90
CA SER A 42 -25.80 -6.82 -4.81
C SER A 42 -24.39 -7.23 -5.25
N LYS A 43 -24.23 -7.60 -6.51
CA LYS A 43 -22.93 -7.68 -7.19
C LYS A 43 -22.47 -6.27 -7.49
N THR A 44 -22.17 -5.47 -6.47
CA THR A 44 -21.57 -4.14 -6.67
C THR A 44 -21.11 -3.60 -5.32
N THR A 45 -19.87 -3.89 -4.95
CA THR A 45 -19.12 -3.09 -3.97
C THR A 45 -17.84 -2.50 -4.58
N GLU A 46 -17.41 -2.96 -5.75
CA GLU A 46 -16.24 -2.39 -6.44
C GLU A 46 -16.57 -1.08 -7.18
N ASP A 47 -17.76 -0.95 -7.78
CA ASP A 47 -18.14 0.26 -8.53
C ASP A 47 -18.71 1.39 -7.65
N GLU A 48 -19.26 1.09 -6.47
CA GLU A 48 -19.88 2.10 -5.59
C GLU A 48 -18.84 3.04 -4.97
N PHE A 49 -17.60 2.56 -4.81
CA PHE A 49 -16.53 3.29 -4.15
C PHE A 49 -15.24 3.33 -4.98
N LYS A 50 -15.35 3.77 -6.23
CA LYS A 50 -14.25 3.88 -7.20
C LYS A 50 -13.02 4.67 -6.69
N PHE A 51 -13.20 5.54 -5.71
CA PHE A 51 -12.13 6.36 -5.13
C PHE A 51 -11.56 5.83 -3.80
N LEU A 52 -12.07 4.71 -3.28
CA LEU A 52 -11.43 4.11 -2.10
C LEU A 52 -10.10 3.47 -2.50
N ASN A 53 -9.09 3.66 -1.66
CA ASN A 53 -7.78 3.05 -1.83
C ASN A 53 -7.95 1.52 -1.99
N PRO A 54 -7.53 0.91 -3.13
CA PRO A 54 -7.62 -0.54 -3.35
C PRO A 54 -6.91 -1.37 -2.26
N ALA A 55 -5.88 -0.79 -1.63
CA ALA A 55 -5.16 -1.43 -0.54
C ALA A 55 -6.02 -1.68 0.71
N ARG A 56 -7.17 -0.99 0.87
CA ARG A 56 -8.10 -1.20 2.00
C ARG A 56 -8.58 -2.64 2.14
N LYS A 57 -8.64 -3.41 1.04
CA LYS A 57 -9.02 -4.83 1.09
C LYS A 57 -8.03 -5.69 1.88
N PHE A 58 -6.80 -5.23 2.03
CA PHE A 58 -5.72 -5.94 2.71
C PHE A 58 -5.45 -5.39 4.13
N VAL A 59 -6.19 -4.36 4.55
CA VAL A 59 -6.02 -3.68 5.84
C VAL A 59 -7.18 -4.07 6.75
N ARG A 60 -6.88 -4.41 8.00
CA ARG A 60 -7.92 -4.72 9.00
C ARG A 60 -8.59 -3.44 9.49
N GLN A 61 -9.86 -3.53 9.86
CA GLN A 61 -10.62 -2.35 10.28
C GLN A 61 -10.03 -1.70 11.54
N GLU A 62 -9.46 -2.49 12.46
CA GLU A 62 -8.76 -1.96 13.64
C GLU A 62 -7.54 -1.10 13.29
N ASP A 63 -6.89 -1.39 12.17
CA ASP A 63 -5.71 -0.68 11.69
C ASP A 63 -6.10 0.68 11.06
N LEU A 64 -7.40 1.01 10.93
CA LEU A 64 -7.85 2.31 10.38
C LEU A 64 -8.06 3.39 11.44
N ILE A 65 -8.14 3.03 12.71
CA ILE A 65 -8.39 3.97 13.81
C ILE A 65 -7.14 3.98 14.71
N VAL A 66 -6.20 4.85 14.36
CA VAL A 66 -4.90 4.95 15.03
C VAL A 66 -4.66 6.39 15.50
N ASN A 67 -4.09 6.53 16.70
CA ASN A 67 -3.70 7.83 17.25
C ASN A 67 -2.18 7.96 17.28
N PHE A 68 -1.63 8.76 16.35
CA PHE A 68 -0.21 9.07 16.29
C PHE A 68 0.16 10.39 17.00
N GLN A 69 -0.78 11.05 17.69
CA GLN A 69 -0.48 12.30 18.41
C GLN A 69 0.67 12.15 19.41
N PRO A 70 0.71 11.09 20.27
CA PRO A 70 1.83 10.93 21.21
C PRO A 70 3.19 10.77 20.50
N LEU A 71 3.22 10.10 19.34
CA LEU A 71 4.44 9.96 18.54
C LEU A 71 4.84 11.30 17.92
N ARG A 72 3.88 12.07 17.41
CA ARG A 72 4.11 13.42 16.85
C ARG A 72 4.70 14.34 17.91
N ASP A 73 4.10 14.38 19.10
CA ASP A 73 4.57 15.21 20.20
C ASP A 73 6.00 14.86 20.59
N TYR A 74 6.31 13.56 20.71
CA TYR A 74 7.67 13.09 20.99
C TYR A 74 8.69 13.48 19.89
N LEU A 75 8.34 13.31 18.62
CA LEU A 75 9.24 13.63 17.51
C LEU A 75 9.49 15.14 17.40
N ASN A 76 8.46 15.97 17.60
CA ASN A 76 8.59 17.42 17.63
C ASN A 76 9.48 17.87 18.80
N ASP A 77 9.16 17.46 20.04
CA ASP A 77 9.92 17.82 21.24
C ASP A 77 11.41 17.46 21.11
N LYS A 78 11.70 16.32 20.49
CA LYS A 78 13.06 15.81 20.37
C LYS A 78 13.87 16.41 19.22
N TYR A 79 13.25 16.66 18.07
CA TYR A 79 13.99 16.90 16.82
C TYR A 79 13.63 18.19 16.09
N GLU A 80 12.53 18.88 16.42
CA GLU A 80 12.09 20.09 15.69
C GLU A 80 13.14 21.22 15.75
N ALA A 81 13.90 21.30 16.84
CA ALA A 81 14.94 22.31 17.02
C ALA A 81 16.31 21.94 16.41
N ASP A 82 16.51 20.70 15.92
CA ASP A 82 17.78 20.27 15.33
C ASP A 82 17.75 20.42 13.80
N PRO A 83 18.47 21.40 13.21
CA PRO A 83 18.47 21.62 11.77
C PRO A 83 19.15 20.49 10.98
N ASN A 84 19.85 19.56 11.64
CA ASN A 84 20.53 18.43 10.99
C ASN A 84 19.68 17.16 10.97
N VAL A 85 18.42 17.25 11.38
CA VAL A 85 17.51 16.10 11.42
C VAL A 85 16.24 16.43 10.64
N SER A 86 15.92 15.55 9.69
CA SER A 86 14.60 15.50 9.05
C SER A 86 14.03 14.09 9.22
N VAL A 87 12.74 14.03 9.46
CA VAL A 87 12.02 12.77 9.68
C VAL A 87 10.73 12.80 8.89
N TYR A 88 10.51 11.76 8.09
CA TYR A 88 9.20 11.46 7.52
C TYR A 88 8.74 10.09 8.02
N PHE A 89 7.51 10.04 8.51
CA PHE A 89 6.83 8.82 8.92
C PHE A 89 5.46 8.79 8.25
N GLU A 90 5.13 7.66 7.62
CA GLU A 90 3.80 7.44 7.06
C GLU A 90 3.26 6.08 7.47
N TYR A 91 2.02 6.10 7.95
CA TYR A 91 1.25 4.90 8.18
C TYR A 91 0.37 4.58 6.97
N LEU A 92 0.86 3.69 6.12
CA LEU A 92 0.27 3.34 4.83
C LEU A 92 -1.24 2.98 4.86
N PRO A 93 -1.78 2.29 5.89
CA PRO A 93 -3.21 1.97 5.95
C PRO A 93 -4.14 3.18 5.87
N THR A 94 -3.75 4.31 6.47
CA THR A 94 -4.59 5.53 6.54
C THR A 94 -3.98 6.71 5.79
N GLY A 95 -2.70 6.64 5.41
CA GLY A 95 -1.93 7.78 4.90
C GLY A 95 -1.60 8.82 5.99
N SER A 96 -1.90 8.52 7.26
CA SER A 96 -1.55 9.41 8.37
C SER A 96 -0.03 9.52 8.46
N ASN A 97 0.48 10.74 8.43
CA ASN A 97 1.92 10.98 8.40
C ASN A 97 2.36 12.04 9.42
N ILE A 98 3.66 12.01 9.76
CA ILE A 98 4.35 12.99 10.59
C ILE A 98 5.61 13.40 9.80
N ALA A 99 5.86 14.71 9.71
CA ALA A 99 7.05 15.24 9.08
C ALA A 99 7.71 16.27 9.99
N ILE A 100 9.03 16.16 10.19
CA ILE A 100 9.89 17.08 10.93
C ILE A 100 10.92 17.62 9.94
N SER A 101 11.12 18.94 9.89
CA SER A 101 12.07 19.58 8.96
C SER A 101 11.90 19.08 7.51
N LYS A 102 10.65 19.04 7.04
CA LYS A 102 10.26 18.38 5.78
C LYS A 102 10.89 18.96 4.51
N ASP A 103 11.39 20.18 4.57
CA ASP A 103 12.01 20.85 3.42
C ASP A 103 13.55 20.85 3.54
N ALA A 104 14.10 20.18 4.56
CA ALA A 104 15.55 20.05 4.73
C ALA A 104 16.08 18.94 3.81
N GLU A 105 17.13 19.28 3.06
CA GLU A 105 17.74 18.38 2.08
C GLU A 105 19.06 17.81 2.62
N PHE A 106 19.24 16.50 2.42
CA PHE A 106 20.40 15.76 2.88
C PHE A 106 21.01 14.96 1.74
N TYR A 107 22.34 14.79 1.78
CA TYR A 107 23.00 13.89 0.85
C TYR A 107 22.57 12.43 1.15
N PRO A 108 21.93 11.72 0.22
CA PRO A 108 21.30 10.41 0.46
C PRO A 108 22.31 9.28 0.68
N ALA A 109 23.57 9.47 0.30
CA ALA A 109 24.59 8.44 0.32
C ALA A 109 24.07 7.11 -0.28
N SER A 110 24.14 6.01 0.48
CA SER A 110 23.75 4.69 -0.02
C SER A 110 22.24 4.49 -0.21
N LEU A 111 21.39 5.45 0.17
CA LEU A 111 19.94 5.35 -0.10
C LEU A 111 19.64 5.32 -1.60
N LEU A 112 20.48 5.93 -2.45
CA LEU A 112 20.35 5.88 -3.91
C LEU A 112 20.50 4.47 -4.50
N LYS A 113 21.02 3.50 -3.75
CA LYS A 113 21.08 2.10 -4.20
C LYS A 113 19.69 1.49 -4.36
N VAL A 114 18.69 1.96 -3.61
CA VAL A 114 17.30 1.51 -3.72
C VAL A 114 16.71 1.81 -5.09
N PRO A 115 16.67 3.07 -5.57
CA PRO A 115 16.10 3.34 -6.89
C PRO A 115 16.93 2.76 -8.04
N ILE A 116 18.25 2.59 -7.89
CA ILE A 116 19.03 1.84 -8.89
C ILE A 116 18.57 0.37 -8.96
N SER A 117 18.35 -0.30 -7.83
CA SER A 117 17.79 -1.65 -7.82
C SER A 117 16.35 -1.71 -8.34
N MET A 118 15.55 -0.63 -8.18
CA MET A 118 14.23 -0.53 -8.81
C MET A 118 14.34 -0.44 -10.33
N ALA A 119 15.33 0.29 -10.88
CA ALA A 119 15.57 0.34 -12.32
C ALA A 119 15.95 -1.03 -12.89
N VAL A 120 16.79 -1.78 -12.17
CA VAL A 120 17.08 -3.20 -12.48
C VAL A 120 15.80 -4.02 -12.54
N GLY A 121 14.95 -3.92 -11.50
CA GLY A 121 13.65 -4.61 -11.45
C GLY A 121 12.74 -4.24 -12.62
N LYS A 122 12.72 -2.97 -13.03
CA LYS A 122 11.94 -2.48 -14.17
C LYS A 122 12.40 -3.07 -15.50
N LYS A 123 13.71 -3.18 -15.75
CA LYS A 123 14.22 -3.85 -16.96
C LYS A 123 13.84 -5.33 -17.01
N ILE A 124 13.82 -5.98 -15.86
CA ILE A 124 13.40 -7.38 -15.75
C ILE A 124 11.90 -7.52 -15.98
N GLU A 125 11.08 -6.63 -15.42
CA GLU A 125 9.63 -6.56 -15.67
C GLU A 125 9.32 -6.36 -17.16
N LYS A 126 10.10 -5.54 -17.86
CA LYS A 126 10.01 -5.31 -19.32
C LYS A 126 10.51 -6.49 -20.16
N GLY A 127 11.13 -7.51 -19.54
CA GLY A 127 11.70 -8.67 -20.22
C GLY A 127 13.02 -8.41 -20.95
N GLU A 128 13.62 -7.22 -20.75
CA GLU A 128 14.90 -6.84 -21.35
C GLU A 128 16.06 -7.57 -20.66
N TRP A 129 15.96 -7.74 -19.34
CA TRP A 129 16.91 -8.46 -18.50
C TRP A 129 16.26 -9.67 -17.83
N LYS A 130 17.10 -10.58 -17.34
CA LYS A 130 16.75 -11.68 -16.44
C LYS A 130 17.63 -11.59 -15.21
N TRP A 131 17.10 -11.95 -14.06
CA TRP A 131 17.87 -12.05 -12.81
C TRP A 131 19.15 -12.91 -12.94
N THR A 132 19.11 -13.92 -13.83
CA THR A 132 20.22 -14.83 -14.13
C THR A 132 21.21 -14.32 -15.18
N ASN A 133 20.97 -13.15 -15.80
CA ASN A 133 21.99 -12.57 -16.66
C ASN A 133 23.22 -12.21 -15.82
N GLU A 134 24.39 -12.37 -16.42
CA GLU A 134 25.67 -12.11 -15.77
C GLU A 134 26.25 -10.79 -16.26
N LEU A 135 26.75 -9.97 -15.33
CA LEU A 135 27.48 -8.75 -15.61
C LEU A 135 28.93 -8.90 -15.15
N VAL A 136 29.85 -8.31 -15.92
CA VAL A 136 31.29 -8.39 -15.65
C VAL A 136 31.75 -7.27 -14.72
N LEU A 137 32.57 -7.61 -13.73
CA LEU A 137 33.28 -6.66 -12.88
C LEU A 137 34.43 -6.00 -13.65
N MET A 138 34.36 -4.69 -13.86
CA MET A 138 35.44 -3.89 -14.43
C MET A 138 36.30 -3.24 -13.33
N SER A 139 37.51 -2.80 -13.68
CA SER A 139 38.38 -2.08 -12.75
C SER A 139 37.76 -0.77 -12.25
N THR A 140 37.00 -0.09 -13.10
CA THR A 140 36.28 1.16 -12.81
C THR A 140 35.13 0.98 -11.83
N ASP A 141 34.62 -0.23 -11.66
CA ASP A 141 33.49 -0.50 -10.76
C ASP A 141 33.94 -0.69 -9.31
N LYS A 142 35.24 -0.91 -9.06
CA LYS A 142 35.75 -1.26 -7.73
C LYS A 142 35.75 -0.07 -6.78
N ASP A 143 35.09 -0.26 -5.63
CA ASP A 143 35.13 0.68 -4.50
C ASP A 143 35.33 -0.09 -3.19
N VAL A 144 36.30 0.36 -2.40
CA VAL A 144 36.76 -0.33 -1.18
C VAL A 144 35.97 0.03 0.08
N LYS A 145 35.06 1.02 0.01
CA LYS A 145 34.43 1.61 1.20
C LYS A 145 33.40 0.66 1.81
N PHE A 146 32.55 0.04 0.99
CA PHE A 146 31.50 -0.86 1.44
C PHE A 146 31.39 -2.12 0.58
N GLY A 147 31.15 -3.25 1.24
CA GLY A 147 31.03 -4.56 0.63
C GLY A 147 32.36 -5.29 0.42
N ASN A 148 32.31 -6.39 -0.34
CA ASN A 148 33.45 -7.29 -0.56
C ASN A 148 33.71 -7.61 -2.04
N LEU A 149 32.83 -7.21 -2.97
CA LEU A 149 33.00 -7.53 -4.39
C LEU A 149 34.24 -6.87 -5.00
N TYR A 150 34.71 -5.74 -4.46
CA TYR A 150 35.96 -5.10 -4.90
C TYR A 150 37.19 -6.02 -4.80
N LYS A 151 37.15 -7.03 -3.90
CA LYS A 151 38.24 -7.99 -3.69
C LYS A 151 38.32 -9.03 -4.80
N LYS A 152 37.25 -9.20 -5.58
CA LYS A 152 37.17 -10.19 -6.66
C LYS A 152 38.05 -9.76 -7.83
N PRO A 153 38.63 -10.70 -8.59
CA PRO A 153 39.43 -10.36 -9.77
C PRO A 153 38.60 -9.59 -10.81
N VAL A 154 39.21 -8.60 -11.47
CA VAL A 154 38.60 -7.96 -12.65
C VAL A 154 38.31 -9.03 -13.70
N GLY A 155 37.16 -8.95 -14.35
CA GLY A 155 36.68 -9.97 -15.29
C GLY A 155 35.82 -11.07 -14.63
N SER A 156 35.69 -11.09 -13.30
CA SER A 156 34.72 -11.95 -12.63
C SER A 156 33.30 -11.57 -13.04
N THR A 157 32.43 -12.55 -13.21
CA THR A 157 31.00 -12.33 -13.51
C THR A 157 30.14 -12.61 -12.29
N PHE A 158 29.02 -11.89 -12.21
CA PHE A 158 28.01 -12.05 -11.16
C PHE A 158 26.63 -11.94 -11.80
N THR A 159 25.68 -12.72 -11.29
CA THR A 159 24.29 -12.57 -11.72
C THR A 159 23.73 -11.23 -11.26
N ILE A 160 22.75 -10.70 -12.00
CA ILE A 160 22.04 -9.48 -11.61
C ILE A 160 21.37 -9.64 -10.23
N GLU A 161 20.86 -10.83 -9.91
CA GLU A 161 20.31 -11.12 -8.58
C GLU A 161 21.36 -10.97 -7.48
N GLU A 162 22.55 -11.55 -7.65
CA GLU A 162 23.64 -11.41 -6.69
C GLU A 162 24.04 -9.94 -6.51
N LEU A 163 24.17 -9.21 -7.62
CA LEU A 163 24.55 -7.80 -7.57
C LEU A 163 23.49 -6.95 -6.86
N ALA A 164 22.20 -7.13 -7.16
CA ALA A 164 21.12 -6.41 -6.49
C ALA A 164 21.07 -6.75 -4.99
N ARG A 165 21.24 -8.03 -4.64
CA ARG A 165 21.30 -8.47 -3.24
C ARG A 165 22.48 -7.86 -2.49
N ASN A 166 23.70 -7.91 -3.04
CA ASN A 166 24.88 -7.34 -2.38
C ASN A 166 24.77 -5.80 -2.27
N SER A 167 24.24 -5.14 -3.30
CA SER A 167 24.00 -3.69 -3.31
C SER A 167 23.02 -3.26 -2.20
N LEU A 168 21.94 -4.02 -1.98
CA LEU A 168 20.91 -3.66 -1.00
C LEU A 168 21.19 -4.18 0.42
N ALA A 169 21.65 -5.43 0.56
CA ALA A 169 21.83 -6.07 1.87
C ALA A 169 23.15 -5.66 2.53
N ASP A 170 24.23 -5.61 1.76
CA ASP A 170 25.58 -5.32 2.26
C ASP A 170 26.04 -3.90 1.93
N SER A 171 25.18 -3.11 1.28
CA SER A 171 25.50 -1.77 0.76
C SER A 171 26.75 -1.78 -0.15
N ASP A 172 27.03 -2.90 -0.82
CA ASP A 172 28.26 -3.09 -1.60
C ASP A 172 28.33 -2.08 -2.75
N ASN A 173 29.34 -1.20 -2.70
CA ASN A 173 29.50 -0.15 -3.71
C ASN A 173 29.90 -0.72 -5.07
N THR A 174 30.71 -1.77 -5.08
CA THR A 174 31.14 -2.41 -6.33
C THR A 174 29.97 -3.09 -7.02
N ALA A 175 29.10 -3.77 -6.26
CA ALA A 175 27.87 -4.35 -6.79
C ALA A 175 26.98 -3.26 -7.42
N HIS A 176 26.79 -2.16 -6.70
CA HIS A 176 26.01 -1.02 -7.16
C HIS A 176 26.56 -0.40 -8.45
N PHE A 177 27.88 -0.17 -8.54
CA PHE A 177 28.49 0.42 -9.73
C PHE A 177 28.47 -0.51 -10.94
N ILE A 178 28.60 -1.83 -10.76
CA ILE A 178 28.36 -2.78 -11.86
C ILE A 178 26.93 -2.62 -12.38
N LEU A 179 25.91 -2.56 -11.51
CA LEU A 179 24.52 -2.39 -11.95
C LEU A 179 24.35 -1.05 -12.68
N LEU A 180 24.76 0.05 -12.05
CA LEU A 180 24.61 1.41 -12.58
C LEU A 180 25.27 1.56 -13.95
N ARG A 181 26.49 1.04 -14.14
CA ARG A 181 27.21 1.12 -15.43
C ARG A 181 26.46 0.43 -16.57
N ASN A 182 25.68 -0.61 -16.27
CA ASN A 182 24.96 -1.37 -17.29
C ASN A 182 23.52 -0.88 -17.49
N LEU A 183 23.02 0.08 -16.69
CA LEU A 183 21.73 0.72 -16.90
C LEU A 183 21.86 1.88 -17.89
N GLU A 184 20.80 2.12 -18.67
CA GLU A 184 20.71 3.35 -19.46
C GLU A 184 20.27 4.50 -18.56
N MET A 185 20.69 5.74 -18.87
CA MET A 185 20.26 6.91 -18.10
C MET A 185 18.74 7.10 -18.11
N THR A 186 18.08 6.67 -19.19
CA THR A 186 16.62 6.62 -19.32
C THR A 186 15.97 5.68 -18.30
N ASP A 187 16.58 4.53 -18.01
CA ASP A 187 16.06 3.58 -17.00
C ASP A 187 16.10 4.19 -15.60
N VAL A 188 17.18 4.90 -15.27
CA VAL A 188 17.37 5.54 -13.96
C VAL A 188 16.43 6.73 -13.79
N ASN A 189 16.35 7.60 -14.81
CA ASN A 189 15.49 8.79 -14.77
C ASN A 189 14.01 8.41 -14.69
N ASP A 190 13.57 7.37 -15.42
CA ASP A 190 12.20 6.85 -15.35
C ASP A 190 11.83 6.49 -13.91
N VAL A 191 12.71 5.77 -13.20
CA VAL A 191 12.47 5.45 -11.79
C VAL A 191 12.43 6.71 -10.93
N TYR A 192 13.41 7.60 -11.06
CA TYR A 192 13.47 8.83 -10.26
C TYR A 192 12.21 9.68 -10.40
N GLU A 193 11.70 9.84 -11.62
CA GLU A 193 10.44 10.55 -11.84
C GLU A 193 9.25 9.86 -11.16
N HIS A 194 9.14 8.53 -11.26
CA HIS A 194 8.04 7.77 -10.67
C HIS A 194 8.05 7.72 -9.14
N ILE A 195 9.21 7.90 -8.50
CA ILE A 195 9.32 7.95 -7.04
C ILE A 195 9.35 9.37 -6.47
N GLY A 196 9.10 10.39 -7.29
CA GLY A 196 9.06 11.79 -6.84
C GLY A 196 10.41 12.52 -6.80
N LEU A 197 11.49 11.89 -7.26
CA LEU A 197 12.82 12.48 -7.39
C LEU A 197 13.04 13.13 -8.77
N LYS A 198 12.01 13.76 -9.32
CA LYS A 198 12.10 14.38 -10.65
C LYS A 198 13.16 15.48 -10.66
N GLY A 199 14.02 15.45 -11.67
CA GLY A 199 15.11 16.43 -11.82
C GLY A 199 16.26 16.24 -10.82
N PHE A 200 16.26 15.17 -10.00
CA PHE A 200 17.32 14.90 -9.02
C PHE A 200 18.73 14.95 -9.63
N MET A 201 18.90 14.41 -10.85
CA MET A 201 20.18 14.43 -11.57
C MET A 201 20.68 15.84 -11.92
N ASP A 202 19.81 16.85 -11.90
CA ASP A 202 20.13 18.26 -12.18
C ASP A 202 20.39 19.08 -10.89
N THR A 203 20.20 18.48 -9.72
CA THR A 203 20.40 19.11 -8.41
C THR A 203 21.82 18.90 -7.88
N ASP A 204 22.10 19.41 -6.67
CA ASP A 204 23.33 19.11 -5.93
C ASP A 204 23.40 17.67 -5.39
N GLY A 205 22.37 16.85 -5.67
CA GLY A 205 22.28 15.45 -5.29
C GLY A 205 21.75 15.24 -3.87
N SER A 206 21.16 16.26 -3.26
CA SER A 206 20.46 16.16 -1.98
C SER A 206 19.00 15.74 -2.16
N ILE A 207 18.41 15.11 -1.14
CA ILE A 207 16.99 14.74 -1.09
C ILE A 207 16.38 15.14 0.25
N SER A 208 15.08 15.43 0.24
CA SER A 208 14.28 15.51 1.46
C SER A 208 13.81 14.12 1.91
N ALA A 209 13.42 14.01 3.18
CA ALA A 209 12.72 12.84 3.70
C ALA A 209 11.29 12.68 3.13
N THR A 210 10.72 13.72 2.50
CA THR A 210 9.37 13.73 1.89
C THR A 210 9.38 13.68 0.38
#